data_AF-A0A538BZH4-F1
#
_entry.id   AF-A0A538BZH4-F1
#
_cell.length_a   1.000
_cell.length_b   1.000
_cell.length_c   1.000
_cell.angle_alpha   90.00
_cell.angle_beta   90.00
_cell.angle_gamma   90.00
#
_symmetry.space_group_name_H-M   'P 1'
#
loop_
_entity.id
_entity.type
_entity.pdbx_description
1 polymer ?
#
loop_
_entity_poly.entity_id
_entity_poly.type
_entity_poly.pdbx_seq_one_letter_code
_entity_poly.pdbx_strand_id
1 'polypeptide(L)'
;MTRTWGNAARMADLTARDAVLVKYLNEAYGKEKQLETVLQAQIGRTQNMTIKKRLREHLKETKAHARSLQSRIRALGSKADAGNLPGPEAITALTNKAMAAAKGHVRDAFWNEAEEIAHYTVIEAIADKLGDKETVKLAKQIRREEERMQAFLGRQLSTLAGAVIREEVPARERKPAGARTTRRRRTTSTRRTATTSRSGTRRSSSNGRTTAARSRARATR
;
A
#
# COMPACT_ATOMS: atom_id res chain seq x y z
N MET A 1 -46.10 17.35 9.03
CA MET A 1 -44.92 18.19 8.75
C MET A 1 -43.92 18.06 9.90
N THR A 2 -43.09 17.03 9.87
CA THR A 2 -42.09 16.75 10.91
C THR A 2 -40.79 17.50 10.59
N ARG A 3 -40.40 18.39 11.51
CA ARG A 3 -39.21 19.26 11.42
C ARG A 3 -37.92 18.43 11.42
N THR A 4 -37.24 18.42 10.29
CA THR A 4 -35.82 18.02 10.15
C THR A 4 -34.91 19.16 10.60
N TRP A 5 -34.79 19.41 11.91
CA TRP A 5 -33.89 20.42 12.49
C TRP A 5 -32.79 19.78 13.38
N GLY A 6 -32.38 18.54 13.05
CA GLY A 6 -31.35 17.82 13.81
C GLY A 6 -29.92 18.02 13.29
N ASN A 7 -29.74 18.18 11.97
CA ASN A 7 -28.40 18.22 11.35
C ASN A 7 -27.82 19.63 11.17
N ALA A 8 -28.67 20.66 11.00
CA ALA A 8 -28.19 22.03 10.79
C ALA A 8 -27.60 22.67 12.06
N ALA A 9 -28.13 22.33 13.24
CA ALA A 9 -27.71 22.95 14.50
C ALA A 9 -26.32 22.49 14.98
N ARG A 10 -25.81 21.34 14.51
CA ARG A 10 -24.49 20.80 14.94
C ARG A 10 -23.32 21.30 14.08
N MET A 11 -23.61 21.82 12.88
CA MET A 11 -22.63 22.52 12.04
C MET A 11 -22.37 23.96 12.52
N ALA A 12 -23.18 24.48 13.45
CA ALA A 12 -23.07 25.85 13.95
C ALA A 12 -21.88 26.08 14.91
N ASP A 13 -21.20 25.01 15.36
CA ASP A 13 -20.07 25.07 16.30
C ASP A 13 -18.70 24.78 15.65
N LEU A 14 -18.70 24.46 14.34
CA LEU A 14 -17.48 24.25 13.56
C LEU A 14 -17.09 25.56 12.87
N THR A 15 -15.80 25.91 12.92
CA THR A 15 -15.30 26.99 12.07
C THR A 15 -15.48 26.62 10.59
N ALA A 16 -15.62 27.60 9.71
CA ALA A 16 -15.69 27.33 8.26
C ALA A 16 -14.46 26.54 7.76
N ARG A 17 -13.29 26.78 8.36
CA ARG A 17 -12.06 26.02 8.14
C ARG A 17 -12.24 24.54 8.48
N ASP A 18 -12.70 24.24 9.69
CA ASP A 18 -12.84 22.86 10.16
C ASP A 18 -13.97 22.12 9.45
N ALA A 19 -15.05 22.83 9.10
CA ALA A 19 -16.15 22.28 8.32
C ALA A 19 -15.69 21.78 6.94
N VAL A 20 -14.80 22.52 6.26
CA VAL A 20 -14.20 22.07 4.99
C VAL A 20 -13.37 20.81 5.19
N LEU A 21 -12.53 20.75 6.23
CA LEU A 21 -11.72 19.55 6.52
C LEU A 21 -12.60 18.34 6.83
N VAL A 22 -13.60 18.52 7.70
CA VAL A 22 -14.56 17.47 8.06
C VAL A 22 -15.31 16.94 6.84
N LYS A 23 -15.71 17.82 5.90
CA LYS A 23 -16.37 17.41 4.66
C LYS A 23 -15.52 16.39 3.88
N TYR A 24 -14.30 16.76 3.53
CA TYR A 24 -13.43 15.89 2.73
C TYR A 24 -12.96 14.65 3.49
N LEU A 25 -12.78 14.75 4.81
CA LEU A 25 -12.46 13.59 5.65
C LEU A 25 -13.64 12.59 5.75
N ASN A 26 -14.88 13.08 5.78
CA ASN A 26 -16.07 12.22 5.74
C ASN A 26 -16.23 11.55 4.36
N GLU A 27 -15.95 12.25 3.27
CA GLU A 27 -15.92 11.66 1.92
C GLU A 27 -14.90 10.51 1.84
N ALA A 28 -13.68 10.71 2.35
CA ALA A 28 -12.68 9.65 2.45
C ALA A 28 -13.13 8.52 3.38
N TYR A 29 -13.68 8.83 4.56
CA TYR A 29 -14.14 7.83 5.53
C TYR A 29 -15.24 6.93 4.95
N GLY A 30 -16.18 7.49 4.21
CA GLY A 30 -17.20 6.74 3.49
C GLY A 30 -16.59 5.79 2.46
N LYS A 31 -15.63 6.26 1.65
CA LYS A 31 -14.93 5.43 0.66
C LYS A 31 -14.16 4.27 1.30
N GLU A 32 -13.41 4.52 2.37
CA GLU A 32 -12.69 3.47 3.11
C GLU A 32 -13.65 2.37 3.58
N LYS A 33 -14.83 2.74 4.08
CA LYS A 33 -15.86 1.77 4.51
C LYS A 33 -16.46 0.96 3.35
N GLN A 34 -16.62 1.58 2.19
CA GLN A 34 -17.03 0.84 0.99
C GLN A 34 -15.94 -0.15 0.57
N LEU A 35 -14.68 0.29 0.55
CA LEU A 35 -13.54 -0.53 0.14
C LEU A 35 -13.28 -1.69 1.09
N GLU A 36 -13.53 -1.54 2.39
CA GLU A 36 -13.50 -2.68 3.33
C GLU A 36 -14.40 -3.84 2.86
N THR A 37 -15.56 -3.54 2.30
CA THR A 37 -16.52 -4.53 1.77
C THR A 37 -16.03 -5.12 0.45
N VAL A 38 -15.54 -4.26 -0.45
CA VAL A 38 -14.99 -4.68 -1.75
C VAL A 38 -13.81 -5.62 -1.56
N LEU A 39 -12.87 -5.28 -0.67
CA LEU A 39 -11.68 -6.09 -0.39
C LEU A 39 -12.04 -7.43 0.23
N GLN A 40 -13.01 -7.50 1.15
CA GLN A 40 -13.49 -8.77 1.70
C GLN A 40 -14.07 -9.67 0.60
N ALA A 41 -14.89 -9.10 -0.27
CA ALA A 41 -15.47 -9.77 -1.42
C ALA A 41 -14.40 -10.28 -2.41
N GLN A 42 -13.36 -9.48 -2.67
CA GLN A 42 -12.24 -9.87 -3.53
C GLN A 42 -11.37 -10.97 -2.91
N ILE A 43 -11.07 -10.90 -1.61
CA ILE A 43 -10.31 -11.93 -0.88
C ILE A 43 -11.04 -13.27 -0.94
N GLY A 44 -12.37 -13.29 -0.80
CA GLY A 44 -13.18 -14.50 -0.89
C GLY A 44 -13.05 -15.22 -2.24
N ARG A 45 -12.94 -14.46 -3.34
CA ARG A 45 -12.93 -15.00 -4.72
C ARG A 45 -11.52 -15.23 -5.30
N THR A 46 -10.52 -14.51 -4.81
CA THR A 46 -9.15 -14.57 -5.36
C THR A 46 -8.52 -15.93 -5.11
N GLN A 47 -8.13 -16.61 -6.20
CA GLN A 47 -7.43 -17.91 -6.17
C GLN A 47 -5.90 -17.78 -6.09
N ASN A 48 -5.35 -16.66 -6.57
CA ASN A 48 -3.91 -16.40 -6.50
C ASN A 48 -3.50 -16.07 -5.06
N MET A 49 -2.71 -16.95 -4.44
CA MET A 49 -2.30 -16.82 -3.03
C MET A 49 -1.44 -15.58 -2.75
N THR A 50 -0.61 -15.15 -3.71
CA THR A 50 0.21 -13.93 -3.56
C THR A 50 -0.68 -12.69 -3.54
N ILE A 51 -1.64 -12.59 -4.46
CA ILE A 51 -2.61 -11.49 -4.49
C ILE A 51 -3.49 -11.52 -3.24
N LYS A 52 -4.00 -12.70 -2.88
CA LYS A 52 -4.85 -12.91 -1.69
C LYS A 52 -4.15 -12.47 -0.39
N LYS A 53 -2.86 -12.77 -0.24
CA LYS A 53 -2.07 -12.31 0.91
C LYS A 53 -2.00 -10.79 0.94
N ARG A 54 -1.64 -10.14 -0.17
CA ARG A 54 -1.52 -8.68 -0.22
C ARG A 54 -2.86 -7.97 -0.01
N LEU A 55 -3.96 -8.48 -0.57
CA LEU A 55 -5.31 -7.94 -0.32
C LEU A 55 -5.71 -8.01 1.16
N ARG A 56 -5.32 -9.07 1.88
CA ARG A 56 -5.58 -9.16 3.33
C ARG A 56 -4.77 -8.16 4.15
N GLU A 57 -3.54 -7.89 3.75
CA GLU A 57 -2.71 -6.85 4.35
C GLU A 57 -3.34 -5.47 4.10
N HIS A 58 -3.72 -5.21 2.86
CA HIS A 58 -4.36 -3.96 2.46
C HIS A 58 -5.71 -3.74 3.17
N LEU A 59 -6.55 -4.77 3.31
CA LEU A 59 -7.77 -4.68 4.14
C LEU A 59 -7.49 -4.25 5.60
N LYS A 60 -6.33 -4.60 6.17
CA LYS A 60 -5.96 -4.13 7.50
C LYS A 60 -5.53 -2.65 7.48
N GLU A 61 -4.83 -2.23 6.43
CA GLU A 61 -4.44 -0.84 6.15
C GLU A 61 -5.71 0.03 6.02
N THR A 62 -6.62 -0.28 5.08
CA THR A 62 -7.92 0.39 4.86
C THR A 62 -8.73 0.53 6.16
N LYS A 63 -8.83 -0.55 6.95
CA LYS A 63 -9.50 -0.52 8.27
C LYS A 63 -8.82 0.45 9.25
N ALA A 64 -7.50 0.55 9.20
CA ALA A 64 -6.74 1.48 10.04
C ALA A 64 -6.89 2.93 9.56
N HIS A 65 -6.98 3.16 8.25
CA HIS A 65 -7.28 4.47 7.66
C HIS A 65 -8.64 4.96 8.14
N ALA A 66 -9.69 4.14 7.99
CA ALA A 66 -11.04 4.47 8.46
C ALA A 66 -11.07 4.87 9.95
N ARG A 67 -10.35 4.15 10.82
CA ARG A 67 -10.23 4.51 12.25
C ARG A 67 -9.49 5.82 12.47
N SER A 68 -8.43 6.06 11.71
CA SER A 68 -7.61 7.28 11.83
C SER A 68 -8.39 8.52 11.36
N LEU A 69 -9.12 8.40 10.25
CA LEU A 69 -10.06 9.41 9.76
C LEU A 69 -11.15 9.71 10.80
N GLN A 70 -11.77 8.66 11.34
CA GLN A 70 -12.79 8.82 12.38
C GLN A 70 -12.26 9.58 13.60
N SER A 71 -11.05 9.26 14.06
CA SER A 71 -10.39 9.97 15.15
C SER A 71 -10.11 11.44 14.79
N ARG A 72 -9.66 11.71 13.55
CA ARG A 72 -9.39 13.08 13.10
C ARG A 72 -10.67 13.92 13.00
N ILE A 73 -11.75 13.37 12.46
CA ILE A 73 -13.05 14.04 12.37
C ILE A 73 -13.57 14.39 13.78
N ARG A 74 -13.40 13.48 14.74
CA ARG A 74 -13.72 13.73 16.16
C ARG A 74 -12.88 14.84 16.77
N ALA A 75 -11.58 14.87 16.49
CA ALA A 75 -10.68 15.92 16.97
C ALA A 75 -11.03 17.30 16.39
N LEU A 76 -11.64 17.36 15.20
CA LEU A 76 -12.18 18.58 14.59
C LEU A 76 -13.55 18.99 15.15
N GLY A 77 -14.10 18.27 16.14
CA GLY A 77 -15.39 18.60 16.76
C GLY A 77 -16.62 18.01 16.06
N SER A 78 -16.42 17.14 15.06
CA SER A 78 -17.53 16.49 14.33
C SER A 78 -17.60 14.98 14.60
N LYS A 79 -18.71 14.35 14.19
CA LYS A 79 -18.84 12.89 14.19
C LYS A 79 -18.58 12.37 12.79
N ALA A 80 -17.80 11.30 12.68
CA ALA A 80 -17.59 10.63 11.42
C ALA A 80 -18.92 10.12 10.87
N ASP A 81 -19.21 10.54 9.65
CA ASP A 81 -20.41 10.18 8.90
C ASP A 81 -19.95 9.53 7.61
N ALA A 82 -20.29 8.25 7.45
CA ALA A 82 -19.97 7.52 6.22
C ALA A 82 -20.87 7.96 5.05
N GLY A 83 -21.87 8.81 5.30
CA GLY A 83 -22.91 9.14 4.34
C GLY A 83 -23.82 7.95 4.06
N ASN A 84 -24.71 8.12 3.08
CA ASN A 84 -25.60 7.05 2.63
C ASN A 84 -24.83 6.09 1.71
N LEU A 85 -23.95 5.30 2.30
CA LEU A 85 -23.22 4.26 1.58
C LEU A 85 -24.24 3.24 1.01
N PRO A 86 -24.07 2.77 -0.24
CA PRO A 86 -24.86 1.66 -0.74
C PRO A 86 -24.68 0.46 0.18
N GLY A 87 -25.75 -0.30 0.43
CA GLY A 87 -25.67 -1.50 1.25
C GLY A 87 -24.64 -2.51 0.70
N PRO A 88 -24.11 -3.43 1.52
CA PRO A 88 -23.11 -4.40 1.11
C PRO A 88 -23.50 -5.21 -0.14
N GLU A 89 -24.80 -5.46 -0.32
CA GLU A 89 -25.37 -6.14 -1.50
C GLU A 89 -25.23 -5.29 -2.78
N ALA A 90 -25.53 -3.99 -2.71
CA ALA A 90 -25.39 -3.07 -3.84
C ALA A 90 -23.92 -2.88 -4.22
N ILE A 91 -23.02 -2.76 -3.23
CA ILE A 91 -21.57 -2.73 -3.44
C ILE A 91 -21.11 -4.03 -4.10
N THR A 92 -21.58 -5.18 -3.60
CA THR A 92 -21.24 -6.49 -4.14
C THR A 92 -21.77 -6.66 -5.56
N ALA A 93 -22.96 -6.16 -5.89
CA ALA A 93 -23.53 -6.19 -7.23
C ALA A 93 -22.75 -5.31 -8.21
N LEU A 94 -22.38 -4.08 -7.81
CA LEU A 94 -21.53 -3.19 -8.59
C LEU A 94 -20.16 -3.84 -8.86
N THR A 95 -19.58 -4.42 -7.80
CA THR A 95 -18.32 -5.16 -7.87
C THR A 95 -18.45 -6.35 -8.82
N ASN A 96 -19.47 -7.20 -8.65
CA ASN A 96 -19.67 -8.38 -9.50
C ASN A 96 -19.89 -8.01 -10.97
N LYS A 97 -20.62 -6.91 -11.25
CA LYS A 97 -20.85 -6.42 -12.62
C LYS A 97 -19.55 -5.93 -13.28
N ALA A 98 -18.68 -5.26 -12.53
CA ALA A 98 -17.34 -4.87 -13.01
C ALA A 98 -16.41 -6.09 -13.18
N MET A 99 -16.54 -7.07 -12.28
CA MET A 99 -15.61 -8.19 -12.13
C MET A 99 -15.95 -9.45 -12.95
N ALA A 100 -17.06 -9.47 -13.70
CA ALA A 100 -17.50 -10.63 -14.49
C ALA A 100 -16.49 -11.07 -15.56
N ALA A 101 -15.49 -10.25 -15.88
CA ALA A 101 -14.27 -10.68 -16.53
C ALA A 101 -13.18 -10.97 -15.48
N ALA A 102 -12.75 -12.22 -15.30
CA ALA A 102 -11.69 -12.60 -14.34
C ALA A 102 -10.38 -11.79 -14.49
N LYS A 103 -10.15 -11.15 -15.65
CA LYS A 103 -9.01 -10.26 -15.93
C LYS A 103 -9.24 -8.79 -15.50
N GLY A 104 -10.49 -8.38 -15.25
CA GLY A 104 -10.86 -7.00 -14.87
C GLY A 104 -10.52 -6.62 -13.43
N HIS A 105 -10.52 -7.59 -12.50
CA HIS A 105 -10.41 -7.29 -11.07
C HIS A 105 -9.16 -6.53 -10.62
N VAL A 106 -7.97 -6.89 -11.12
CA VAL A 106 -6.71 -6.19 -10.77
C VAL A 106 -6.67 -4.82 -11.41
N ARG A 107 -7.25 -4.66 -12.60
CA ARG A 107 -7.34 -3.37 -13.30
C ARG A 107 -8.26 -2.43 -12.53
N ASP A 108 -9.44 -2.90 -12.16
CA ASP A 108 -10.41 -2.08 -11.44
C ASP A 108 -9.87 -1.69 -10.06
N ALA A 109 -9.25 -2.65 -9.35
CA ALA A 109 -8.55 -2.34 -8.11
C ALA A 109 -7.46 -1.26 -8.33
N PHE A 110 -6.65 -1.37 -9.37
CA PHE A 110 -5.60 -0.38 -9.68
C PHE A 110 -6.17 1.04 -9.93
N TRP A 111 -7.32 1.13 -10.60
CA TRP A 111 -8.02 2.40 -10.80
C TRP A 111 -8.61 2.96 -9.51
N ASN A 112 -9.18 2.11 -8.66
CA ASN A 112 -9.67 2.53 -7.35
C ASN A 112 -8.53 3.11 -6.50
N GLU A 113 -7.36 2.47 -6.47
CA GLU A 113 -6.18 3.04 -5.77
C GLU A 113 -5.80 4.43 -6.32
N ALA A 114 -5.93 4.64 -7.64
CA ALA A 114 -5.63 5.93 -8.26
C ALA A 114 -6.58 7.03 -7.76
N GLU A 115 -7.85 6.68 -7.62
CA GLU A 115 -8.88 7.56 -7.10
C GLU A 115 -8.61 7.92 -5.62
N GLU A 116 -8.20 6.96 -4.80
CA GLU A 116 -7.83 7.21 -3.40
C GLU A 116 -6.59 8.10 -3.28
N ILE A 117 -5.55 7.83 -4.07
CA ILE A 117 -4.35 8.67 -4.12
C ILE A 117 -4.72 10.11 -4.49
N ALA A 118 -5.62 10.31 -5.46
CA ALA A 118 -6.11 11.63 -5.83
C ALA A 118 -6.88 12.30 -4.68
N HIS A 119 -7.79 11.57 -4.02
CA HIS A 119 -8.52 12.05 -2.84
C HIS A 119 -7.58 12.51 -1.73
N TYR A 120 -6.60 11.69 -1.35
CA TYR A 120 -5.67 12.06 -0.29
C TYR A 120 -4.70 13.18 -0.69
N THR A 121 -4.38 13.30 -1.98
CA THR A 121 -3.62 14.46 -2.51
C THR A 121 -4.41 15.76 -2.32
N VAL A 122 -5.72 15.74 -2.59
CA VAL A 122 -6.61 16.90 -2.38
C VAL A 122 -6.72 17.23 -0.89
N ILE A 123 -6.95 16.24 -0.03
CA ILE A 123 -7.03 16.44 1.43
C ILE A 123 -5.72 17.02 1.99
N GLU A 124 -4.58 16.47 1.56
CA GLU A 124 -3.25 16.97 1.94
C GLU A 124 -3.10 18.45 1.57
N ALA A 125 -3.44 18.83 0.33
CA ALA A 125 -3.32 20.20 -0.15
C ALA A 125 -4.27 21.18 0.56
N ILE A 126 -5.51 20.76 0.83
CA ILE A 126 -6.47 21.57 1.58
C ILE A 126 -5.98 21.79 3.01
N ALA A 127 -5.57 20.72 3.68
CA ALA A 127 -5.08 20.80 5.05
C ALA A 127 -3.82 21.66 5.18
N ASP A 128 -2.90 21.56 4.21
CA ASP A 128 -1.69 22.37 4.17
C ASP A 128 -2.00 23.87 4.05
N LYS A 129 -2.88 24.24 3.11
CA LYS A 129 -3.34 25.63 2.91
C LYS A 129 -4.09 26.19 4.12
N LEU A 130 -4.77 25.34 4.88
CA LEU A 130 -5.46 25.72 6.11
C LEU A 130 -4.53 25.68 7.34
N GLY A 131 -3.28 25.24 7.22
CA GLY A 131 -2.33 25.14 8.33
C GLY A 131 -2.63 24.00 9.31
N ASP A 132 -3.37 22.97 8.89
CA ASP A 132 -3.66 21.78 9.68
C ASP A 132 -2.61 20.69 9.47
N LYS A 133 -1.53 20.76 10.25
CA LYS A 133 -0.40 19.84 10.17
C LYS A 133 -0.77 18.39 10.52
N GLU A 134 -1.77 18.18 11.36
CA GLU A 134 -2.20 16.83 11.75
C GLU A 134 -2.89 16.14 10.59
N THR A 135 -3.82 16.83 9.92
CA THR A 135 -4.49 16.30 8.72
C THR A 135 -3.51 16.10 7.57
N VAL A 136 -2.55 17.01 7.37
CA VAL A 136 -1.47 16.82 6.38
C VAL A 136 -0.70 15.53 6.63
N LYS A 137 -0.29 15.28 7.88
CA LYS A 137 0.47 14.08 8.23
C LYS A 137 -0.36 12.81 7.99
N LEU A 138 -1.64 12.83 8.38
CA LEU A 138 -2.56 11.72 8.17
C LEU A 138 -2.73 11.41 6.67
N ALA A 139 -3.09 12.40 5.86
CA ALA A 139 -3.30 12.23 4.43
C ALA A 139 -2.04 11.75 3.71
N LYS A 140 -0.86 12.29 4.05
CA LYS A 140 0.43 11.83 3.51
C LYS A 140 0.72 10.38 3.85
N GLN A 141 0.38 9.94 5.06
CA GLN A 141 0.62 8.56 5.47
C GLN A 141 -0.25 7.61 4.66
N ILE A 142 -1.56 7.88 4.59
CA ILE A 142 -2.51 7.01 3.87
C ILE A 142 -2.16 6.98 2.38
N ARG A 143 -1.93 8.14 1.76
CA ARG A 143 -1.52 8.23 0.34
C ARG A 143 -0.31 7.35 0.00
N ARG A 144 0.70 7.30 0.88
CA ARG A 144 1.89 6.44 0.67
C ARG A 144 1.58 4.95 0.78
N GLU A 145 0.60 4.58 1.60
CA GLU A 145 0.14 3.20 1.71
C GLU A 145 -0.60 2.80 0.42
N GLU A 146 -1.45 3.68 -0.11
CA GLU A 146 -2.14 3.46 -1.40
C GLU A 146 -1.19 3.42 -2.61
N GLU A 147 -0.20 4.32 -2.66
CA GLU A 147 0.83 4.28 -3.71
C GLU A 147 1.57 2.94 -3.74
N ARG A 148 1.83 2.32 -2.58
CA ARG A 148 2.46 0.99 -2.51
C ARG A 148 1.52 -0.11 -3.00
N MET A 149 0.23 -0.01 -2.67
CA MET A 149 -0.78 -0.96 -3.14
C MET A 149 -0.96 -0.86 -4.64
N GLN A 150 -1.11 0.35 -5.18
CA GLN A 150 -1.18 0.61 -6.61
C GLN A 150 0.06 0.09 -7.35
N ALA A 151 1.26 0.37 -6.85
CA ALA A 151 2.50 -0.14 -7.45
C ALA A 151 2.56 -1.67 -7.47
N PHE A 152 2.04 -2.34 -6.42
CA PHE A 152 1.91 -3.79 -6.40
C PHE A 152 0.94 -4.28 -7.48
N LEU A 153 -0.25 -3.70 -7.57
CA LEU A 153 -1.26 -4.07 -8.57
C LEU A 153 -0.75 -3.85 -10.00
N GLY A 154 -0.02 -2.76 -10.25
CA GLY A 154 0.62 -2.49 -11.55
C GLY A 154 1.58 -3.59 -12.00
N ARG A 155 2.36 -4.17 -11.07
CA ARG A 155 3.21 -5.34 -11.36
C ARG A 155 2.39 -6.59 -11.64
N GLN A 156 1.24 -6.76 -10.98
CA GLN A 156 0.33 -7.88 -11.25
C GLN A 156 -0.34 -7.74 -12.63
N LEU A 157 -0.69 -6.53 -13.07
CA LEU A 157 -1.25 -6.29 -14.41
C LEU A 157 -0.30 -6.79 -15.53
N SER A 158 0.99 -6.51 -15.39
CA SER A 158 2.00 -7.00 -16.33
C SER A 158 2.10 -8.53 -16.35
N THR A 159 1.96 -9.15 -15.17
CA THR A 159 1.96 -10.62 -15.03
C THR A 159 0.72 -11.24 -15.67
N LEU A 160 -0.44 -10.58 -15.54
CA LEU A 160 -1.70 -11.02 -16.16
C LEU A 160 -1.60 -10.97 -17.69
N ALA A 161 -1.00 -9.94 -18.29
CA ALA A 161 -0.79 -9.88 -19.73
C ALA A 161 -0.04 -11.11 -20.26
N GLY A 162 1.00 -11.57 -19.55
CA GLY A 162 1.72 -12.81 -19.89
C GLY A 162 0.88 -14.09 -19.71
N ALA A 163 -0.13 -14.09 -18.85
CA ALA A 163 -1.10 -15.18 -18.75
C ALA A 163 -2.09 -15.16 -19.92
N VAL A 164 -2.60 -13.98 -20.30
CA VAL A 164 -3.47 -13.78 -21.48
C VAL A 164 -2.80 -14.32 -22.73
N ILE A 165 -1.55 -13.94 -22.99
CA ILE A 165 -0.79 -14.42 -24.16
C ILE A 165 -0.63 -15.95 -24.14
N ARG A 166 -0.43 -16.55 -22.96
CA ARG A 166 -0.30 -18.02 -22.86
C ARG A 166 -1.61 -18.76 -23.09
N GLU A 167 -2.74 -18.13 -22.80
CA GLU A 167 -4.08 -18.68 -22.95
C GLU A 167 -4.61 -18.50 -24.38
N GLU A 168 -4.49 -17.29 -24.92
CA GLU A 168 -5.16 -16.88 -26.17
C GLU A 168 -4.28 -17.02 -27.41
N VAL A 169 -2.95 -16.95 -27.27
CA VAL A 169 -2.02 -17.04 -28.41
C VAL A 169 -1.42 -18.45 -28.48
N PRO A 170 -1.58 -19.17 -29.61
CA PRO A 170 -0.92 -20.45 -29.83
C PRO A 170 0.60 -20.34 -29.64
N ALA A 171 1.22 -21.36 -29.04
CA ALA A 171 2.64 -21.30 -28.66
C ALA A 171 3.59 -20.94 -29.82
N ARG A 172 3.24 -21.38 -31.05
CA ARG A 172 3.97 -21.09 -32.30
C ARG A 172 3.93 -19.63 -32.75
N GLU A 173 2.93 -18.86 -32.31
CA GLU A 173 2.69 -17.47 -32.71
C GLU A 173 3.11 -16.47 -31.63
N ARG A 174 3.54 -16.93 -30.45
CA ARG A 174 3.94 -16.05 -29.32
C ARG A 174 5.25 -15.30 -29.55
N LYS A 175 6.09 -15.76 -30.49
CA LYS A 175 7.34 -15.11 -30.85
C LYS A 175 7.32 -14.79 -32.34
N PRO A 176 7.82 -13.62 -32.76
CA PRO A 176 7.93 -13.31 -34.19
C PRO A 176 8.84 -14.32 -34.88
N ALA A 177 8.47 -14.70 -36.10
CA ALA A 177 9.29 -15.58 -36.94
C ALA A 177 10.71 -15.00 -37.06
N GLY A 178 11.73 -15.80 -36.72
CA GLY A 178 13.12 -15.35 -36.72
C GLY A 178 13.70 -14.89 -35.37
N ALA A 179 12.91 -14.91 -34.27
CA ALA A 179 13.43 -14.68 -32.92
C ALA A 179 14.35 -15.84 -32.45
N ARG A 180 15.59 -15.87 -32.97
CA ARG A 180 16.64 -16.80 -32.55
C ARG A 180 16.83 -16.68 -31.04
N THR A 181 16.65 -17.80 -30.34
CA THR A 181 17.08 -17.88 -28.94
C THR A 181 18.61 -17.77 -28.94
N THR A 182 19.16 -16.65 -28.49
CA THR A 182 20.57 -16.59 -28.13
C THR A 182 20.74 -17.44 -26.88
N ARG A 183 20.84 -18.76 -27.07
CA ARG A 183 21.26 -19.70 -26.04
C ARG A 183 22.67 -19.27 -25.62
N ARG A 184 22.75 -18.45 -24.57
CA ARG A 184 24.02 -18.04 -23.96
C ARG A 184 24.69 -19.31 -23.47
N ARG A 185 25.61 -19.83 -24.29
CA ARG A 185 26.39 -21.04 -24.02
C ARG A 185 27.20 -20.75 -22.75
N ARG A 186 26.71 -21.23 -21.60
CA ARG A 186 27.39 -21.11 -20.32
C ARG A 186 28.63 -21.99 -20.42
N THR A 187 29.77 -21.40 -20.77
CA THR A 187 31.06 -22.08 -20.72
C THR A 187 31.37 -22.36 -19.25
N THR A 188 31.17 -23.61 -18.84
CA THR A 188 31.70 -24.14 -17.59
C THR A 188 33.23 -24.10 -17.68
N SER A 189 33.85 -23.04 -17.15
CA SER A 189 35.30 -23.07 -16.91
C SER A 189 35.54 -23.95 -15.68
N THR A 190 35.91 -25.20 -15.91
CA THR A 190 36.39 -26.12 -14.88
C THR A 190 37.70 -25.55 -14.33
N ARG A 191 37.64 -24.87 -13.18
CA ARG A 191 38.80 -24.34 -12.48
C ARG A 191 39.52 -25.53 -11.82
N ARG A 192 40.57 -26.06 -12.48
CA ARG A 192 41.47 -27.06 -11.89
C ARG A 192 42.13 -26.46 -10.65
N THR A 193 41.86 -27.04 -9.49
CA THR A 193 42.59 -26.81 -8.24
C THR A 193 43.98 -27.42 -8.36
N ALA A 194 45.00 -26.57 -8.51
CA ALA A 194 46.40 -26.98 -8.38
C ALA A 194 46.77 -26.94 -6.89
N THR A 195 46.81 -28.11 -6.26
CA THR A 195 47.46 -28.35 -4.97
C THR A 195 48.95 -28.07 -5.11
N THR A 196 49.44 -27.03 -4.43
CA THR A 196 50.87 -26.86 -4.16
C THR A 196 51.07 -26.90 -2.66
N SER A 197 51.55 -28.06 -2.20
CA SER A 197 52.08 -28.28 -0.86
C SER A 197 53.59 -28.03 -0.87
N ARG A 198 54.08 -27.21 0.08
CA ARG A 198 55.45 -27.16 0.66
C ARG A 198 55.54 -25.90 1.54
N SER A 199 55.44 -25.97 2.87
CA SER A 199 56.39 -26.46 3.90
C SER A 199 57.56 -25.51 4.19
N GLY A 200 57.66 -25.06 5.46
CA GLY A 200 58.78 -24.31 6.06
C GLY A 200 58.46 -22.82 6.23
N THR A 201 58.59 -22.16 7.38
CA THR A 201 59.53 -22.36 8.48
C THR A 201 58.99 -21.67 9.74
N ARG A 202 59.17 -22.32 10.90
CA ARG A 202 58.93 -21.77 12.23
C ARG A 202 59.91 -20.63 12.52
N ARG A 203 59.44 -19.51 13.08
CA ARG A 203 60.25 -18.69 14.00
C ARG A 203 59.37 -18.06 15.08
N SER A 204 59.64 -18.50 16.30
CA SER A 204 59.21 -17.94 17.56
C SER A 204 60.09 -16.74 17.94
N SER A 205 59.50 -15.65 18.44
CA SER A 205 60.10 -14.86 19.54
C SER A 205 59.10 -13.82 20.08
N SER A 206 58.64 -14.08 21.30
CA SER A 206 58.51 -13.17 22.45
C SER A 206 58.62 -11.65 22.27
N ASN A 207 57.61 -10.95 22.79
CA ASN A 207 57.62 -9.75 23.64
C ASN A 207 56.34 -8.96 23.33
N GLY A 208 55.59 -8.38 24.26
CA GLY A 208 55.79 -8.08 25.67
C GLY A 208 54.74 -7.01 25.98
N ARG A 209 53.77 -7.39 26.82
CA ARG A 209 53.18 -6.63 27.94
C ARG A 209 53.32 -5.09 27.91
N THR A 210 52.21 -4.36 28.04
CA THR A 210 51.82 -3.47 29.18
C THR A 210 50.80 -2.39 28.76
N THR A 211 49.59 -2.35 29.34
CA THR A 211 49.05 -1.36 30.31
C THR A 211 48.87 0.07 29.76
N ALA A 212 47.91 0.92 30.12
CA ALA A 212 46.68 0.91 30.92
C ALA A 212 46.17 2.39 30.90
N ALA A 213 45.12 2.65 31.70
CA ALA A 213 44.58 3.96 32.12
C ALA A 213 43.56 4.58 31.14
N ARG A 214 42.25 4.71 31.42
CA ARG A 214 41.44 4.99 32.63
C ARG A 214 41.50 6.47 33.05
N SER A 215 40.37 7.16 32.93
CA SER A 215 39.99 8.26 33.83
C SER A 215 38.47 8.30 34.00
N ARG A 216 38.04 7.99 35.23
CA ARG A 216 36.72 8.29 35.83
C ARG A 216 36.78 9.66 36.51
N ALA A 217 35.63 10.33 36.62
CA ALA A 217 35.05 11.01 37.81
C ALA A 217 33.95 11.96 37.28
N ARG A 218 32.65 11.87 37.60
CA ARG A 218 31.86 11.81 38.86
C ARG A 218 31.93 13.08 39.71
N ALA A 219 30.73 13.50 40.13
CA ALA A 219 30.33 14.38 41.26
C ALA A 219 29.97 15.82 40.83
N THR A 220 28.90 16.47 41.28
CA THR A 220 27.89 16.18 42.31
C THR A 220 26.83 17.29 42.29
N ARG A 221 25.67 16.97 42.89
CA ARG A 221 24.69 17.85 43.55
C ARG A 221 23.50 18.33 42.74
#